data_AF-A0AAE4ZY55-F1
#
_entry.id   AF-A0AAE4ZY55-F1
#
_cell.length_a   1.000
_cell.length_b   1.000
_cell.length_c   1.000
_cell.angle_alpha   90.00
_cell.angle_beta   90.00
_cell.angle_gamma   90.00
#
_symmetry.space_group_name_H-M   'P 1'
#
loop_
_entity.id
_entity.type
_entity.pdbx_description
1 polymer ?
#
loop_
_entity_poly.entity_id
_entity_poly.type
_entity_poly.pdbx_seq_one_letter_code
_entity_poly.pdbx_strand_id
1 'polypeptide(L)'
;MRPEDSHAAPLVAVELDDSSHDLPKRSERDDFVDRACDSAGLAILRFRVRNHYDLHELRRAIYSAIDETRIAYDVPRTVGSE
;
A
#
# COMPACT_ATOMS: atom_id res chain seq x y z
N MET A 1 -20.83 -21.24 1.21
CA MET A 1 -20.11 -20.38 0.26
C MET A 1 -19.64 -21.28 -0.87
N ARG A 2 -19.96 -20.97 -2.13
CA ARG A 2 -19.54 -21.81 -3.26
C ARG A 2 -18.08 -21.48 -3.65
N PRO A 3 -17.31 -22.43 -4.18
CA PRO A 3 -15.88 -22.24 -4.48
C PRO A 3 -15.59 -21.13 -5.52
N GLU A 4 -16.60 -20.68 -6.27
CA GLU A 4 -16.52 -19.55 -7.19
C GLU A 4 -16.46 -18.15 -6.52
N ASP A 5 -16.74 -18.02 -5.22
CA ASP A 5 -16.72 -16.72 -4.49
C ASP A 5 -15.40 -16.45 -3.76
N SER A 6 -14.25 -16.65 -4.42
CA SER A 6 -12.97 -16.22 -3.83
C SER A 6 -12.75 -14.73 -4.09
N HIS A 7 -13.17 -13.91 -3.14
CA HIS A 7 -12.82 -12.50 -3.11
C HIS A 7 -11.37 -12.34 -2.62
N ALA A 8 -10.57 -11.62 -3.39
CA ALA A 8 -9.24 -11.18 -2.98
C ALA A 8 -9.32 -9.74 -2.46
N ALA A 9 -8.70 -9.48 -1.32
CA ALA A 9 -8.53 -8.13 -0.78
C ALA A 9 -7.04 -7.72 -0.91
N PRO A 10 -6.74 -6.54 -1.47
CA PRO A 10 -5.37 -6.04 -1.48
C PRO A 10 -4.91 -5.73 -0.05
N LEU A 11 -3.65 -6.04 0.26
CA LEU A 11 -3.05 -5.79 1.58
C LEU A 11 -2.13 -4.57 1.58
N VAL A 12 -1.38 -4.38 0.48
CA VAL A 12 -0.41 -3.30 0.33
C VAL A 12 -0.36 -2.89 -1.14
N ALA A 13 -0.35 -1.59 -1.40
CA ALA A 13 -0.05 -1.02 -2.71
C ALA A 13 1.46 -0.76 -2.85
N VAL A 14 2.01 -0.96 -4.04
CA VAL A 14 3.41 -0.65 -4.34
C VAL A 14 3.46 0.33 -5.50
N GLU A 15 4.07 1.48 -5.28
CA GLU A 15 4.26 2.52 -6.30
C GLU A 15 5.74 2.70 -6.63
N LEU A 16 6.04 2.76 -7.93
CA LEU A 16 7.36 3.05 -8.45
C LEU A 16 7.46 4.51 -8.84
N ASP A 17 8.32 5.22 -8.15
CA ASP A 17 8.43 6.66 -8.24
C ASP A 17 9.60 7.07 -9.14
N ASP A 18 9.30 7.49 -10.37
CA ASP A 18 10.28 8.04 -11.30
C ASP A 18 10.38 9.58 -11.13
N SER A 19 11.61 10.08 -11.18
CA SER A 19 11.94 11.50 -11.04
C SER A 19 11.87 12.28 -12.35
N SER A 20 11.35 11.68 -13.42
CA SER A 20 11.27 12.29 -14.75
C SER A 20 10.13 13.32 -14.84
N HIS A 21 10.46 14.58 -14.54
CA HIS A 21 9.79 15.82 -14.99
C HIS A 21 8.26 16.00 -14.75
N ASP A 22 7.94 16.85 -13.76
CA ASP A 22 6.75 17.75 -13.63
C ASP A 22 6.31 17.82 -12.14
N LEU A 23 7.13 18.49 -11.31
CA LEU A 23 6.92 18.68 -9.86
C LEU A 23 5.48 19.09 -9.46
N PRO A 24 4.76 19.99 -10.18
CA PRO A 24 3.41 20.39 -9.79
C PRO A 24 2.35 19.29 -10.01
N LYS A 25 2.38 18.62 -11.17
CA LYS A 25 1.42 17.54 -11.49
C LYS A 25 1.63 16.30 -10.63
N ARG A 26 2.86 16.11 -10.15
CA ARG A 26 3.22 15.02 -9.25
C ARG A 26 2.57 15.18 -7.88
N SER A 27 2.56 16.40 -7.31
CA SER A 27 1.93 16.65 -6.01
C SER A 27 0.44 16.31 -6.04
N GLU A 28 -0.30 16.78 -7.04
CA GLU A 28 -1.74 16.51 -7.14
C GLU A 28 -2.06 15.02 -7.29
N ARG A 29 -1.22 14.30 -8.06
CA ARG A 29 -1.35 12.86 -8.26
C ARG A 29 -0.99 12.07 -7.00
N ASP A 30 0.13 12.40 -6.38
CA ASP A 30 0.61 11.73 -5.16
C ASP A 30 -0.43 11.92 -4.04
N ASP A 31 -0.95 13.14 -3.87
CA ASP A 31 -2.02 13.46 -2.92
C ASP A 31 -3.32 12.70 -3.22
N PHE A 32 -3.66 12.53 -4.51
CA PHE A 32 -4.83 11.75 -4.90
C PHE A 32 -4.67 10.27 -4.55
N VAL A 33 -3.51 9.68 -4.85
CA VAL A 33 -3.21 8.28 -4.55
C VAL A 33 -3.20 8.05 -3.04
N ASP A 34 -2.55 8.93 -2.27
CA ASP A 34 -2.48 8.81 -0.81
C ASP A 34 -3.88 8.85 -0.19
N ARG A 35 -4.74 9.80 -0.62
CA ARG A 35 -6.14 9.85 -0.15
C ARG A 35 -6.94 8.61 -0.54
N ALA A 36 -6.74 8.10 -1.76
CA ALA A 36 -7.45 6.90 -2.22
C ALA A 36 -7.05 5.67 -1.38
N CYS A 37 -5.74 5.47 -1.16
CA CYS A 37 -5.21 4.38 -0.33
C CYS A 37 -5.66 4.50 1.13
N ASP A 38 -5.58 5.69 1.72
CA ASP A 38 -6.03 5.95 3.10
C ASP A 38 -7.53 5.67 3.27
N SER A 39 -8.36 6.13 2.33
CA SER A 39 -9.80 5.86 2.35
C SER A 39 -10.15 4.37 2.26
N ALA A 40 -9.27 3.57 1.65
CA ALA A 40 -9.41 2.12 1.54
C ALA A 40 -8.75 1.36 2.71
N GLY A 41 -8.08 2.05 3.64
CA GLY A 41 -7.27 1.43 4.69
C GLY A 41 -6.08 0.63 4.14
N LEU A 42 -5.61 0.99 2.94
CA LEU A 42 -4.56 0.27 2.21
C LEU A 42 -3.21 0.95 2.42
N ALA A 43 -2.26 0.25 3.02
CA ALA A 43 -0.89 0.73 3.13
C ALA A 43 -0.26 0.89 1.74
N ILE A 44 0.52 1.96 1.53
CA ILE A 44 1.25 2.20 0.27
C ILE A 44 2.77 2.25 0.52
N LEU A 45 3.52 1.43 -0.21
CA LEU A 45 4.98 1.45 -0.25
C LEU A 45 5.45 2.14 -1.53
N ARG A 46 6.29 3.17 -1.38
CA ARG A 46 6.88 3.91 -2.50
C ARG A 46 8.35 3.55 -2.66
N PHE A 47 8.72 3.04 -3.83
CA PHE A 47 10.11 2.77 -4.18
C PHE A 47 10.56 3.68 -5.31
N ARG A 48 11.71 4.33 -5.16
CA ARG A 48 12.32 5.06 -6.29
C ARG A 48 12.63 4.07 -7.41
N VAL A 49 12.31 4.46 -8.66
CA VAL A 49 12.70 3.69 -9.84
C VAL A 49 14.22 3.59 -9.91
N ARG A 50 14.74 2.36 -10.04
CA ARG A 50 16.16 2.06 -10.17
C ARG A 50 16.39 0.98 -11.21
N ASN A 51 17.56 0.99 -11.84
CA ASN A 51 18.00 -0.09 -12.75
C ASN A 51 18.30 -1.39 -12.00
N HIS A 52 18.60 -1.31 -10.71
CA HIS A 52 18.86 -2.45 -9.85
C HIS A 52 18.22 -2.23 -8.48
N TYR A 53 17.67 -3.30 -7.92
CA TYR A 53 17.08 -3.34 -6.59
C TYR A 53 17.85 -4.33 -5.72
N ASP A 54 18.00 -4.02 -4.44
CA ASP A 54 18.35 -5.02 -3.44
C ASP A 54 17.09 -5.83 -3.12
N LEU A 55 17.04 -7.08 -3.60
CA LEU A 55 15.89 -7.96 -3.39
C LEU A 55 15.66 -8.29 -1.92
N HIS A 56 16.71 -8.29 -1.10
CA HIS A 56 16.59 -8.56 0.32
C HIS A 56 15.95 -7.37 1.05
N GLU A 57 16.35 -6.14 0.71
CA GLU A 57 15.70 -4.92 1.20
C GLU A 57 14.22 -4.87 0.76
N LEU A 58 13.96 -5.11 -0.52
CA LEU A 58 12.61 -5.06 -1.09
C LEU A 58 11.67 -6.08 -0.42
N ARG A 59 12.13 -7.32 -0.25
CA ARG A 59 11.36 -8.37 0.45
C ARG A 59 11.05 -7.96 1.88
N ARG A 60 12.04 -7.46 2.63
CA ARG A 60 11.82 -7.04 4.03
C ARG A 60 10.76 -5.95 4.11
N ALA A 61 10.84 -4.92 3.26
CA ALA A 61 9.87 -3.84 3.25
C ALA A 61 8.44 -4.34 2.93
N ILE A 62 8.30 -5.18 1.89
CA ILE A 62 6.99 -5.70 1.48
C ILE A 62 6.40 -6.61 2.56
N TYR A 63 7.17 -7.54 3.12
CA TYR A 63 6.66 -8.46 4.14
C TYR A 63 6.34 -7.75 5.45
N SER A 64 7.14 -6.76 5.88
CA SER A 64 6.82 -5.95 7.07
C SER A 64 5.47 -5.26 6.91
N ALA A 65 5.23 -4.61 5.76
CA ALA A 65 3.96 -3.94 5.49
C ALA A 65 2.78 -4.92 5.45
N ILE A 66 2.96 -6.12 4.88
CA ILE A 66 1.92 -7.16 4.89
C ILE A 66 1.59 -7.60 6.32
N ASP A 67 2.61 -7.81 7.14
CA ASP A 67 2.44 -8.25 8.53
C ASP A 67 1.78 -7.15 9.37
N GLU A 68 2.20 -5.88 9.21
CA GLU A 68 1.58 -4.72 9.84
C GLU A 68 0.11 -4.55 9.44
N THR A 69 -0.21 -4.66 8.15
CA THR A 69 -1.59 -4.63 7.65
C THR A 69 -2.42 -5.75 8.27
N ARG A 70 -1.88 -6.98 8.32
CA ARG A 70 -2.58 -8.13 8.91
C ARG A 70 -2.83 -7.91 10.40
N ILE A 71 -1.86 -7.41 11.15
CA ILE A 71 -2.04 -7.06 12.57
C ILE A 71 -3.15 -6.01 12.72
N ALA A 72 -3.15 -4.96 11.89
CA ALA A 72 -4.18 -3.92 11.95
C ALA A 72 -5.61 -4.44 11.69
N TYR A 73 -5.76 -5.49 10.85
CA TYR A 73 -7.04 -6.15 10.62
C TYR A 73 -7.39 -7.21 11.69
N ASP A 74 -6.40 -7.85 12.31
CA ASP A 74 -6.58 -8.92 13.30
C ASP A 74 -6.74 -8.38 14.74
N VAL A 75 -6.32 -7.14 15.00
CA VAL A 75 -6.73 -6.39 16.19
C VAL A 75 -8.21 -6.04 16.03
N PRO A 76 -9.10 -6.37 16.99
CA PRO A 76 -10.50 -5.97 16.92
C PRO A 76 -10.53 -4.45 16.77
N ARG A 77 -10.99 -3.95 15.61
CA ARG A 77 -11.32 -2.53 15.49
C ARG A 77 -12.30 -2.25 16.61
N THR A 78 -11.81 -1.60 17.67
CA THR A 78 -12.65 -1.13 18.74
C THR A 78 -13.50 -0.07 18.06
N VAL A 79 -14.66 -0.49 17.60
CA VAL A 79 -15.71 0.41 17.15
C VAL A 79 -16.10 1.21 18.38
N GLY A 80 -15.43 2.36 18.55
CA GLY A 80 -16.08 3.48 19.22
C GLY A 80 -17.26 3.91 18.34
N SER A 81 -18.41 4.29 18.88
CA SER A 81 -18.86 4.38 20.27
C SER A 81 -20.30 4.89 20.17
N GLU A 82 -21.24 4.29 20.89
CA GLU A 82 -22.44 4.98 21.41
C GLU A 82 -22.80 4.39 22.78
#